data_AF-A0A7X4GMC3-F1
#
_entry.id   AF-A0A7X4GMC3-F1
#
_cell.length_a   1.000
_cell.length_b   1.000
_cell.length_c   1.000
_cell.angle_alpha   90.00
_cell.angle_beta   90.00
_cell.angle_gamma   90.00
#
_symmetry.space_group_name_H-M   'P 1'
#
loop_
_entity.id
_entity.type
_entity.pdbx_description
1 polymer ?
#
loop_
_entity_poly.entity_id
_entity_poly.type
_entity_poly.pdbx_seq_one_letter_code
_entity_poly.pdbx_strand_id
1 'polypeptide(L)'
;MRALIATGLIVAATAAQAGDHRVEIDYYMHHYDGADIALSRFHCGAPSAVHTAEERNAWLACYGRFTANYKNALPVGRSIPSEVADAMSDAELAAAQQRMNQVFVQVAQEARQQADLVLLAQGDRLSAKSASDPLQGLPVQTHRLLDQP
;
A
#
# COMPACT_ATOMS: atom_id res chain seq x y z
N MET A 1 -34.37 -50.73 -38.61
CA MET A 1 -34.55 -49.84 -37.44
C MET A 1 -33.60 -48.66 -37.59
N ARG A 2 -34.10 -47.48 -37.98
CA ARG A 2 -33.32 -46.23 -38.07
C ARG A 2 -33.90 -45.29 -37.01
N ALA A 3 -33.12 -44.98 -35.97
CA ALA A 3 -33.50 -44.05 -34.92
C ALA A 3 -33.02 -42.64 -35.28
N LEU A 4 -33.94 -41.68 -35.27
CA LEU A 4 -33.70 -40.25 -35.41
C LEU A 4 -33.23 -39.71 -34.05
N ILE A 5 -32.07 -39.05 -34.01
CA ILE A 5 -31.64 -38.30 -32.82
C ILE A 5 -32.00 -36.83 -33.07
N ALA A 6 -33.05 -36.37 -32.41
CA ALA A 6 -33.43 -34.96 -32.35
C ALA A 6 -32.51 -34.24 -31.36
N THR A 7 -31.64 -33.36 -31.87
CA THR A 7 -30.80 -32.50 -31.05
C THR A 7 -31.60 -31.26 -30.66
N GLY A 8 -32.14 -31.25 -29.44
CA GLY A 8 -32.74 -30.07 -28.85
C GLY A 8 -31.65 -29.09 -28.41
N LEU A 9 -31.64 -27.88 -28.99
CA LEU A 9 -30.90 -26.75 -28.45
C LEU A 9 -31.62 -26.24 -27.20
N ILE A 10 -30.96 -26.32 -26.04
CA ILE A 10 -31.35 -25.56 -24.86
C ILE A 10 -30.57 -24.25 -24.92
N VAL A 11 -31.27 -23.16 -25.26
CA VAL A 11 -30.74 -21.80 -25.07
C VAL A 11 -30.87 -21.50 -23.59
N ALA A 12 -29.75 -21.51 -22.87
CA ALA A 12 -29.68 -21.03 -21.50
C ALA A 12 -29.83 -19.50 -21.51
N ALA A 13 -31.00 -19.01 -21.11
CA ALA A 13 -31.19 -17.60 -20.82
C ALA A 13 -30.39 -17.24 -19.57
N THR A 14 -29.42 -16.33 -19.68
CA THR A 14 -28.76 -15.71 -18.54
C THR A 14 -29.76 -14.77 -17.87
N ALA A 15 -30.50 -15.25 -16.88
CA ALA A 15 -31.24 -14.39 -15.97
C ALA A 15 -30.22 -13.54 -15.21
N ALA A 16 -30.32 -12.22 -15.36
CA ALA A 16 -29.70 -11.28 -14.43
C ALA A 16 -30.13 -11.68 -13.01
N GLN A 17 -29.18 -12.11 -12.18
CA GLN A 17 -29.48 -12.37 -10.79
C GLN A 17 -29.77 -11.03 -10.12
N ALA A 18 -31.04 -10.76 -9.80
CA ALA A 18 -31.36 -9.80 -8.75
C ALA A 18 -30.83 -10.41 -7.45
N GLY A 19 -29.58 -10.07 -7.12
CA GLY A 19 -28.84 -10.66 -6.01
C GLY A 19 -29.29 -10.09 -4.68
N ASP A 20 -29.42 -10.95 -3.68
CA ASP A 20 -29.48 -10.52 -2.29
C ASP A 20 -28.10 -9.96 -1.90
N HIS A 21 -27.97 -8.63 -1.90
CA HIS A 21 -26.72 -7.92 -1.60
C HIS A 21 -26.44 -7.76 -0.10
N ARG A 22 -27.20 -8.42 0.79
CA ARG A 22 -27.08 -8.23 2.24
C ARG A 22 -25.68 -8.55 2.78
N VAL A 23 -25.00 -9.54 2.20
CA VAL A 23 -23.64 -9.93 2.63
C VAL A 23 -22.63 -8.84 2.28
N GLU A 24 -22.72 -8.29 1.08
CA GLU A 24 -21.86 -7.21 0.61
C GLU A 24 -22.13 -5.91 1.37
N ILE A 25 -23.41 -5.58 1.61
CA ILE A 25 -23.81 -4.43 2.42
C ILE A 25 -23.21 -4.54 3.83
N ASP A 26 -23.37 -5.70 4.49
CA ASP A 26 -22.80 -5.98 5.80
C ASP A 26 -21.28 -5.84 5.80
N TYR A 27 -20.61 -6.34 4.75
CA TYR A 27 -19.18 -6.18 4.60
C TYR A 27 -18.76 -4.70 4.59
N TYR A 28 -19.36 -3.86 3.75
CA TYR A 28 -18.96 -2.45 3.67
C TYR A 28 -19.29 -1.65 4.94
N MET A 29 -20.38 -2.01 5.65
CA MET A 29 -20.75 -1.35 6.90
C MET A 29 -19.87 -1.77 8.09
N HIS A 30 -19.53 -3.06 8.20
CA HIS A 30 -18.98 -3.61 9.45
C HIS A 30 -17.62 -4.30 9.30
N HIS A 31 -17.27 -4.77 8.11
CA HIS A 31 -16.11 -5.65 7.92
C HIS A 31 -15.06 -5.12 6.93
N TYR A 32 -15.31 -4.02 6.23
CA TYR A 32 -14.34 -3.41 5.34
C TYR A 32 -13.03 -3.16 6.10
N ASP A 33 -11.94 -3.70 5.55
CA ASP A 33 -10.60 -3.74 6.15
C ASP A 33 -9.55 -2.98 5.33
N GLY A 34 -9.89 -2.59 4.10
CA GLY A 34 -9.01 -1.84 3.19
C GLY A 34 -7.90 -2.68 2.56
N ALA A 35 -8.01 -4.01 2.55
CA ALA A 35 -7.01 -4.89 1.90
C ALA A 35 -6.80 -4.56 0.41
N ASP A 36 -7.80 -3.99 -0.25
CA ASP A 36 -7.76 -3.52 -1.64
C ASP A 36 -6.90 -2.26 -1.83
N ILE A 37 -6.81 -1.41 -0.80
CA ILE A 37 -6.05 -0.16 -0.83
C ILE A 37 -4.74 -0.21 -0.04
N ALA A 38 -4.49 -1.26 0.75
CA ALA A 38 -3.33 -1.38 1.62
C ALA A 38 -2.00 -1.47 0.87
N LEU A 39 -0.92 -0.97 1.49
CA LEU A 39 0.45 -1.07 0.97
C LEU A 39 0.91 -2.53 0.82
N SER A 40 0.47 -3.42 1.72
CA SER A 40 0.82 -4.85 1.74
C SER A 40 0.47 -5.55 0.42
N ARG A 41 -0.61 -5.15 -0.25
CA ARG A 41 -1.03 -5.64 -1.58
C ARG A 41 0.03 -5.49 -2.66
N PHE A 42 0.92 -4.49 -2.53
CA PHE A 42 1.94 -4.20 -3.54
C PHE A 42 3.25 -4.95 -3.30
N HIS A 43 3.36 -5.66 -2.17
CA HIS A 43 4.53 -6.45 -1.79
C HIS A 43 5.86 -5.68 -1.89
N CYS A 44 5.91 -4.46 -1.37
CA CYS A 44 7.12 -3.61 -1.46
C CYS A 44 8.33 -4.11 -0.67
N GLY A 45 8.17 -5.16 0.14
CA GLY A 45 9.19 -5.64 1.06
C GLY A 45 9.20 -4.82 2.35
N ALA A 46 9.83 -5.40 3.38
CA ALA A 46 9.95 -4.75 4.69
C ALA A 46 10.97 -3.60 4.63
N PRO A 47 10.71 -2.45 5.26
CA PRO A 47 11.67 -1.36 5.37
C PRO A 47 13.03 -1.78 5.93
N SER A 48 13.04 -2.74 6.86
CA SER A 48 14.27 -3.26 7.47
C SER A 48 15.19 -3.99 6.50
N ALA A 49 14.69 -4.44 5.34
CA ALA A 49 15.48 -5.07 4.28
C ALA A 49 16.10 -4.06 3.30
N VAL A 50 15.81 -2.76 3.47
CA VAL A 50 16.37 -1.70 2.63
C VAL A 50 17.69 -1.22 3.21
N HIS A 51 18.80 -1.55 2.56
CA HIS A 51 20.14 -1.21 3.03
C HIS A 51 20.87 -0.28 2.05
N THR A 52 20.63 -0.43 0.76
CA THR A 52 21.33 0.29 -0.30
C THR A 52 20.46 1.40 -0.92
N ALA A 53 21.11 2.28 -1.69
CA ALA A 53 20.38 3.29 -2.46
C ALA A 53 19.49 2.68 -3.55
N GLU A 54 19.93 1.58 -4.16
CA GLU A 54 19.19 0.87 -5.19
C GLU A 54 17.93 0.20 -4.62
N GLU A 55 18.05 -0.55 -3.52
CA GLU A 55 16.90 -1.15 -2.82
C GLU A 55 15.89 -0.10 -2.38
N ARG A 56 16.36 1.05 -1.90
CA ARG A 56 15.48 2.17 -1.54
C ARG A 56 14.73 2.72 -2.74
N ASN A 57 15.41 2.95 -3.86
CA ASN A 57 14.76 3.44 -5.07
C ASN A 57 13.72 2.44 -5.58
N ALA A 58 14.03 1.13 -5.51
CA ALA A 58 13.07 0.07 -5.83
C ALA A 58 11.85 0.09 -4.89
N TRP A 59 12.07 0.26 -3.58
CA TRP A 59 11.00 0.37 -2.59
C TRP A 59 10.11 1.60 -2.84
N LEU A 60 10.71 2.77 -3.10
CA LEU A 60 9.99 4.01 -3.40
C LEU A 60 9.19 3.92 -4.70
N ALA A 61 9.72 3.25 -5.72
CA ALA A 61 8.98 2.96 -6.95
C ALA A 61 7.75 2.06 -6.67
N CYS A 62 7.90 1.06 -5.79
CA CYS A 62 6.77 0.24 -5.34
C CYS A 62 5.74 1.06 -4.56
N TYR A 63 6.18 1.88 -3.60
CA TYR A 63 5.32 2.79 -2.84
C TYR A 63 4.56 3.75 -3.78
N GLY A 64 5.18 4.20 -4.87
CA GLY A 64 4.53 4.96 -5.93
C GLY A 64 3.28 4.28 -6.50
N ARG A 65 3.33 2.96 -6.74
CA ARG A 65 2.16 2.18 -7.20
C ARG A 65 1.05 2.14 -6.16
N PHE A 66 1.40 1.97 -4.89
CA PHE A 66 0.45 2.09 -3.79
C PHE A 66 -0.23 3.47 -3.80
N THR A 67 0.54 4.56 -3.90
CA THR A 67 -0.05 5.90 -3.88
C THR A 67 -0.98 6.16 -5.07
N ALA A 68 -0.67 5.61 -6.24
CA ALA A 68 -1.54 5.69 -7.40
C ALA A 68 -2.86 4.94 -7.18
N ASN A 69 -2.80 3.71 -6.65
CA ASN A 69 -3.99 2.93 -6.31
C ASN A 69 -4.85 3.61 -5.24
N TYR A 70 -4.23 4.06 -4.15
CA TYR A 70 -4.92 4.74 -3.06
C TYR A 70 -5.64 6.01 -3.58
N LYS A 71 -5.00 6.80 -4.45
CA LYS A 71 -5.63 7.96 -5.09
C LYS A 71 -6.79 7.57 -6.00
N ASN A 72 -6.66 6.49 -6.75
CA ASN A 72 -7.73 6.01 -7.65
C ASN A 72 -8.95 5.49 -6.88
N ALA A 73 -8.74 4.99 -5.65
CA ALA A 73 -9.82 4.56 -4.76
C ALA A 73 -10.57 5.73 -4.09
N LEU A 74 -10.12 6.98 -4.27
CA LEU A 74 -10.83 8.17 -3.80
C LEU A 74 -11.83 8.70 -4.84
N PRO A 75 -12.94 9.34 -4.40
CA PRO A 75 -13.33 9.59 -3.00
C PRO A 75 -13.78 8.31 -2.27
N VAL A 76 -13.83 8.36 -0.93
CA VAL A 76 -14.27 7.23 -0.09
C VAL A 76 -15.67 6.75 -0.51
N GLY A 77 -15.86 5.44 -0.61
CA GLY A 77 -17.08 4.82 -1.12
C GLY A 77 -17.02 4.48 -2.61
N ARG A 78 -16.04 5.00 -3.37
CA ARG A 78 -15.88 4.68 -4.80
C ARG A 78 -15.62 3.20 -5.09
N SER A 79 -15.02 2.48 -4.14
CA SER A 79 -14.77 1.03 -4.28
C SER A 79 -15.96 0.15 -3.93
N ILE A 80 -17.10 0.72 -3.53
CA ILE A 80 -18.36 -0.02 -3.41
C ILE A 80 -18.91 -0.25 -4.82
N PRO A 81 -19.19 -1.50 -5.23
CA PRO A 81 -19.84 -1.79 -6.51
C PRO A 81 -21.17 -1.04 -6.63
N SER A 82 -21.47 -0.54 -7.84
CA SER A 82 -22.67 0.26 -8.10
C SER A 82 -23.96 -0.45 -7.67
N GLU A 83 -24.08 -1.73 -7.98
CA GLU A 83 -25.22 -2.57 -7.66
C GLU A 83 -25.42 -2.77 -6.15
N VAL A 84 -24.34 -2.76 -5.38
CA VAL A 84 -24.40 -2.83 -3.91
C VAL A 84 -24.79 -1.46 -3.34
N ALA A 85 -24.20 -0.38 -3.86
CA ALA A 85 -24.53 0.98 -3.45
C ALA A 85 -26.00 1.33 -3.76
N ASP A 86 -26.52 0.91 -4.92
CA ASP A 86 -27.91 1.11 -5.33
C ASP A 86 -28.89 0.28 -4.46
N ALA A 87 -28.41 -0.81 -3.85
CA ALA A 87 -29.19 -1.66 -2.94
C ALA A 87 -29.17 -1.18 -1.48
N MET A 88 -28.29 -0.24 -1.13
CA MET A 88 -28.22 0.35 0.21
C MET A 88 -29.26 1.46 0.40
N SER A 89 -29.82 1.56 1.60
CA SER A 89 -30.46 2.79 2.05
C SER A 89 -29.42 3.89 2.29
N ASP A 90 -29.88 5.16 2.33
CA ASP A 90 -29.01 6.30 2.64
C ASP A 90 -28.25 6.15 3.96
N ALA A 91 -28.88 5.53 4.97
CA ALA A 91 -28.28 5.28 6.27
C ALA A 91 -27.17 4.21 6.21
N GLU A 92 -27.39 3.14 5.46
CA GLU A 92 -26.41 2.07 5.25
C GLU A 92 -25.20 2.59 4.45
N LEU A 93 -25.46 3.38 3.40
CA LEU A 93 -24.40 4.00 2.60
C LEU A 93 -23.57 4.99 3.44
N ALA A 94 -24.21 5.82 4.26
CA ALA A 94 -23.51 6.73 5.17
C ALA A 94 -22.65 5.97 6.21
N ALA A 95 -23.18 4.88 6.78
CA ALA A 95 -22.45 4.03 7.72
C ALA A 95 -21.22 3.37 7.06
N ALA A 96 -21.39 2.84 5.85
CA ALA A 96 -20.31 2.27 5.06
C ALA A 96 -19.23 3.31 4.75
N GLN A 97 -19.60 4.50 4.27
CA GLN A 97 -18.66 5.59 4.01
C GLN A 97 -17.91 6.01 5.28
N GLN A 98 -18.58 6.08 6.43
CA GLN A 98 -17.92 6.39 7.70
C GLN A 98 -16.87 5.33 8.06
N ARG A 99 -17.22 4.03 7.98
CA ARG A 99 -16.29 2.93 8.24
C ARG A 99 -15.11 2.97 7.27
N MET A 100 -15.38 3.07 5.98
CA MET A 100 -14.34 3.14 4.96
C MET A 100 -13.43 4.35 5.19
N ASN A 101 -13.95 5.51 5.57
CA ASN A 101 -13.13 6.68 5.84
C ASN A 101 -12.11 6.44 6.98
N GLN A 102 -12.54 5.78 8.06
CA GLN A 102 -11.64 5.40 9.16
C GLN A 102 -10.52 4.48 8.66
N VAL A 103 -10.87 3.48 7.85
CA VAL A 103 -9.91 2.53 7.26
C VAL A 103 -8.95 3.21 6.29
N PHE A 104 -9.42 4.13 5.44
CA PHE A 104 -8.57 4.92 4.54
C PHE A 104 -7.53 5.71 5.34
N VAL A 105 -7.94 6.40 6.41
CA VAL A 105 -7.03 7.15 7.28
C VAL A 105 -5.98 6.22 7.90
N GLN A 106 -6.40 5.06 8.41
CA GLN A 106 -5.48 4.07 8.98
C GLN A 106 -4.46 3.58 7.95
N VAL A 107 -4.92 3.13 6.78
CA VAL A 107 -4.05 2.66 5.69
C VAL A 107 -3.04 3.73 5.28
N ALA A 108 -3.46 4.99 5.17
CA ALA A 108 -2.56 6.10 4.86
C ALA A 108 -1.52 6.35 5.97
N GLN A 109 -1.91 6.22 7.24
CA GLN A 109 -0.98 6.35 8.38
C GLN A 109 0.05 5.22 8.39
N GLU A 110 -0.38 3.97 8.25
CA GLU A 110 0.50 2.80 8.22
C GLU A 110 1.50 2.89 7.06
N ALA A 111 1.01 3.23 5.86
CA ALA A 111 1.88 3.37 4.70
C ALA A 111 2.92 4.49 4.86
N ARG A 112 2.54 5.62 5.47
CA ARG A 112 3.48 6.70 5.81
C ARG A 112 4.55 6.25 6.79
N GLN A 113 4.17 5.54 7.86
CA GLN A 113 5.14 5.02 8.83
C GLN A 113 6.16 4.09 8.16
N GLN A 114 5.72 3.24 7.24
CA GLN A 114 6.63 2.37 6.47
C GLN A 114 7.59 3.18 5.60
N ALA A 115 7.10 4.25 4.95
CA ALA A 115 7.95 5.15 4.14
C ALA A 115 8.97 5.91 5.00
N ASP A 116 8.57 6.38 6.19
CA ASP A 116 9.47 7.09 7.11
C ASP A 116 10.63 6.18 7.55
N LEU A 117 10.36 4.91 7.86
CA LEU A 117 11.41 3.93 8.20
C LEU A 117 12.43 3.74 7.06
N VAL A 118 11.97 3.71 5.80
CA VAL A 118 12.85 3.59 4.62
C VAL A 118 13.71 4.85 4.43
N LEU A 119 13.18 6.03 4.74
CA LEU A 119 13.91 7.29 4.66
C LEU A 119 14.95 7.43 5.79
N LEU A 120 14.60 7.03 7.01
CA LEU A 120 15.47 7.10 8.19
C LEU A 120 16.70 6.19 8.08
N ALA A 121 16.61 5.04 7.39
CA ALA A 121 17.74 4.15 7.15
C ALA A 121 18.96 4.84 6.46
N GLN A 122 18.79 6.03 5.88
CA GLN A 122 19.90 6.86 5.39
C GLN A 122 20.64 7.64 6.48
N GLY A 123 19.92 8.14 7.49
CA GLY A 123 20.48 9.01 8.53
C GLY A 123 21.57 8.33 9.34
N ASP A 124 21.33 7.07 9.74
CA ASP A 124 22.27 6.28 10.54
C ASP A 124 23.52 5.88 9.74
N ARG A 125 23.38 5.60 8.44
CA ARG A 125 24.53 5.28 7.57
C ARG A 125 25.44 6.48 7.29
N LEU A 126 24.88 7.67 7.10
CA LEU A 126 25.68 8.89 6.91
C LEU A 126 26.43 9.27 8.19
N SER A 127 25.81 9.06 9.36
CA SER A 127 26.45 9.30 10.66
C SER A 127 27.57 8.29 10.95
N ALA A 128 27.35 7.01 10.64
CA ALA A 128 28.37 5.96 10.81
C ALA A 128 29.55 6.09 9.82
N LYS A 129 29.28 6.47 8.56
CA LYS A 129 30.34 6.68 7.56
C LYS A 129 31.23 7.87 7.91
N SER A 130 30.66 8.95 8.43
CA SER A 130 31.40 10.13 8.90
C SER A 130 32.31 9.82 10.11
N ALA A 131 31.95 8.83 10.93
CA ALA A 131 32.76 8.37 12.06
C ALA A 131 33.85 7.34 11.67
N SER A 132 33.76 6.78 10.45
CA SER A 132 34.63 5.69 9.98
C SER A 132 35.66 6.14 8.93
N ASP A 133 35.68 7.41 8.55
CA ASP A 133 36.72 7.98 7.69
C ASP A 133 37.92 8.37 8.58
N PRO A 134 39.03 7.60 8.61
CA PRO A 134 40.21 8.05 9.32
C PRO A 134 40.70 9.33 8.63
N LEU A 135 40.89 10.38 9.42
CA LEU A 135 41.50 11.66 9.04
C LEU A 135 42.80 11.45 8.22
N GLN A 136 42.68 11.21 6.92
CA GLN A 136 43.77 11.29 5.97
C GLN A 136 43.86 12.74 5.54
N GLY A 137 44.66 13.53 6.27
CA GLY A 137 45.04 14.86 5.77
C GLY A 137 45.25 15.96 6.80
N LEU A 138 45.65 15.67 8.03
CA LEU A 138 46.27 16.70 8.87
C LEU A 138 47.78 16.50 8.88
N PRO A 139 48.59 17.40 8.28
CA PRO A 139 50.02 17.36 8.49
C PRO A 139 50.30 17.62 9.97
N VAL A 140 50.86 16.62 10.64
CA VAL A 140 51.43 16.73 11.98
C VAL A 140 52.58 17.74 11.91
N GLN A 141 52.30 18.97 12.30
CA GLN A 141 53.33 19.97 12.61
C GLN A 141 53.89 19.64 13.99
N THR A 142 54.86 18.72 14.06
CA THR A 142 55.71 18.54 15.23
C THR A 142 56.60 19.78 15.37
N HIS A 143 56.14 20.76 16.15
CA HIS A 143 57.03 21.82 16.64
C HIS A 143 58.03 21.18 17.60
N ARG A 144 59.23 20.92 17.07
CA ARG A 144 60.39 20.49 17.81
C ARG A 144 60.84 21.66 18.67
N LEU A 145 60.59 21.56 19.98
CA LEU A 145 61.21 22.42 20.99
C LEU A 145 62.73 22.24 20.85
N LEU A 146 63.41 23.26 20.35
CA LEU A 146 64.86 23.33 20.29
C LEU A 146 65.28 24.30 21.39
N ASP A 147 65.72 23.72 22.50
CA ASP A 147 66.63 24.37 23.43
C ASP A 147 67.81 24.97 22.65
N GLN A 148 68.11 26.24 22.92
CA GLN A 148 69.43 26.81 22.63
C GLN A 148 69.95 27.60 23.83
N PRO A 149 71.27 27.57 24.05
CA PRO A 149 71.94 27.86 25.31
C PRO A 149 72.03 29.34 25.69
#